data_AF-A0A662YTG8-F1
#
_entry.id   AF-A0A662YTG8-F1
#
_cell.length_a   1.000
_cell.length_b   1.000
_cell.length_c   1.000
_cell.angle_alpha   90.00
_cell.angle_beta   90.00
_cell.angle_gamma   90.00
#
_symmetry.space_group_name_H-M   'P 1'
#
loop_
_entity.id
_entity.type
_entity.pdbx_description
1 polymer ?
#
loop_
_entity_poly.entity_id
_entity_poly.type
_entity_poly.pdbx_seq_one_letter_code
_entity_poly.pdbx_strand_id
1 'polypeptide(L)'
;MMSTLQPLVKQDSLDTYNERDPFKNDEARDDEEDSDDADSGIEGEVGPLDRDVIIQPPPPPPPLRPPSERVSFPRGLPWAPKVREKDIEHFLETSRNKFIGFTLGNDIDTLVGLPRPIHESVKTLKQHKYISIAEVQIKKEDELQQCPMTLGEEVEESPIEILYQGMLSNLSQYVHKYISIAEVQIKKEDELQQCPMTLGEEEVEESPTEILYQGMLSNLSQYVIALLKLLLAAAPTSKAKTDSINILADVLPEEMPITVLQSMKLGIDVNRHKEIIVKAISGLLLLLLKHFKLNHIYQFEYVSQHLVFANCIPLILKFFNQNIMSYISAKNSVCFLDFPHCVVHELPELTAESLEAGDNNQFCWRNLFSCINLLRILNKLTKWKHSRTMMLVVFKSAPILKRSLKVKQAIMQLYVLKLLKIQTKYLGRQWRKSNMKTMSAIYQKVRHRLNDDWAYGNDIDARPWDFQAEECALRESIEKFNSRRYDKNQNTDFTPVDNCLQSVLGQRMELPEDFHFSYEMWLEREVFSQPIQWEELLQTE
;
A
#
# COMPACT_ATOMS: atom_id res chain seq x y z
N MET A 1 14.46 -35.66 -36.00
CA MET A 1 15.41 -35.21 -34.96
C MET A 1 14.61 -34.52 -33.88
N MET A 2 14.46 -35.18 -32.73
CA MET A 2 13.68 -34.70 -31.60
C MET A 2 14.39 -33.49 -30.95
N SER A 3 13.73 -32.34 -30.96
CA SER A 3 14.15 -31.15 -30.23
C SER A 3 13.88 -31.34 -28.74
N THR A 4 14.95 -31.40 -27.97
CA THR A 4 14.98 -31.47 -26.51
C THR A 4 14.33 -30.22 -25.89
N LEU A 5 13.13 -30.39 -25.34
CA LEU A 5 12.54 -29.48 -24.36
C LEU A 5 13.46 -29.39 -23.14
N GLN A 6 14.03 -28.21 -22.88
CA GLN A 6 14.75 -27.94 -21.64
C GLN A 6 13.77 -28.01 -20.44
N PRO A 7 14.13 -28.65 -19.31
CA PRO A 7 13.26 -28.71 -18.15
C PRO A 7 13.17 -27.35 -17.49
N LEU A 8 11.93 -26.89 -17.23
CA LEU A 8 11.67 -25.77 -16.35
C LEU A 8 12.39 -25.97 -15.01
N VAL A 9 13.15 -24.95 -14.60
CA VAL A 9 13.70 -24.82 -13.25
C VAL A 9 12.57 -25.06 -12.26
N LYS A 10 12.78 -25.98 -11.31
CA LYS A 10 11.79 -26.31 -10.26
C LYS A 10 11.28 -25.03 -9.61
N GLN A 11 9.99 -24.81 -9.81
CA GLN A 11 9.17 -23.78 -9.19
C GLN A 11 9.06 -24.15 -7.70
N ASP A 12 9.75 -23.43 -6.82
CA ASP A 12 9.50 -23.57 -5.39
C ASP A 12 8.11 -22.98 -5.08
N SER A 13 7.22 -23.83 -4.58
CA SER A 13 5.87 -23.47 -4.15
C SER A 13 5.91 -22.45 -3.02
N LEU A 14 4.92 -21.56 -3.00
CA LEU A 14 4.67 -20.58 -1.92
C LEU A 14 4.67 -21.21 -0.51
N ASP A 15 4.39 -22.51 -0.43
CA ASP A 15 4.31 -23.30 0.81
C ASP A 15 5.64 -23.41 1.58
N THR A 16 6.79 -23.37 0.89
CA THR A 16 8.11 -23.58 1.53
C THR A 16 8.49 -22.45 2.50
N TYR A 17 7.88 -21.28 2.39
CA TYR A 17 8.19 -20.10 3.20
C TYR A 17 7.35 -19.97 4.47
N ASN A 18 6.32 -20.81 4.67
CA ASN A 18 5.49 -20.79 5.87
C ASN A 18 6.20 -21.36 7.11
N GLU A 19 7.32 -22.08 6.95
CA GLU A 19 7.97 -22.80 8.06
C GLU A 19 9.22 -22.13 8.65
N ARG A 20 9.77 -21.07 8.03
CA ARG A 20 10.99 -20.41 8.52
C ARG A 20 10.81 -18.91 8.68
N ASP A 21 10.54 -18.45 9.90
CA ASP A 21 10.66 -17.05 10.31
C ASP A 21 12.13 -16.60 10.15
N PRO A 22 12.46 -15.71 9.19
CA PRO A 22 13.83 -15.27 8.96
C PRO A 22 14.39 -14.38 10.09
N PHE A 23 13.54 -13.92 11.01
CA PHE A 23 13.88 -12.94 12.05
C PHE A 23 14.10 -13.57 13.43
N LYS A 24 13.93 -14.89 13.58
CA LYS A 24 14.06 -15.59 14.86
C LYS A 24 15.46 -15.52 15.50
N ASN A 25 16.49 -15.20 14.72
CA ASN A 25 17.89 -15.18 15.18
C ASN A 25 18.37 -13.79 15.64
N ASP A 26 17.61 -12.71 15.42
CA ASP A 26 18.04 -11.34 15.73
C ASP A 26 17.35 -10.74 16.99
N GLU A 27 16.46 -11.48 17.66
CA GLU A 27 15.74 -11.00 18.87
C GLU A 27 16.61 -10.91 20.14
N ALA A 28 17.85 -11.43 20.14
CA ALA A 28 18.66 -11.52 21.36
C ALA A 28 19.50 -10.26 21.70
N ARG A 29 19.23 -9.09 21.10
CA ARG A 29 20.13 -7.92 21.26
C ARG A 29 19.53 -6.59 21.70
N ASP A 30 18.21 -6.43 21.76
CA ASP A 30 17.61 -5.09 21.99
C ASP A 30 16.62 -5.00 23.17
N ASP A 31 16.54 -6.01 24.06
CA ASP A 31 15.58 -6.03 25.19
C ASP A 31 16.10 -5.40 26.50
N GLU A 32 17.23 -4.72 26.51
CA GLU A 32 17.74 -3.99 27.69
C GLU A 32 17.74 -2.47 27.46
N GLU A 33 16.58 -1.84 27.34
CA GLU A 33 16.42 -0.38 27.55
C GLU A 33 14.93 -0.03 27.62
N ASP A 34 14.24 -0.44 28.69
CA ASP A 34 12.98 0.15 29.18
C ASP A 34 12.68 -0.41 30.59
N SER A 35 13.45 0.01 31.59
CA SER A 35 13.10 -0.22 33.00
C SER A 35 13.48 1.00 33.86
N ASP A 36 12.63 2.01 33.85
CA ASP A 36 12.55 2.99 34.94
C ASP A 36 11.07 3.34 35.12
N ASP A 37 10.44 2.63 36.05
CA ASP A 37 9.34 3.12 36.91
C ASP A 37 8.77 1.92 37.68
N ALA A 38 9.49 1.50 38.71
CA ALA A 38 8.97 0.66 39.78
C ALA A 38 9.48 1.20 41.11
N ASP A 39 8.64 1.97 41.81
CA ASP A 39 8.75 2.05 43.26
C ASP A 39 7.43 1.58 43.89
N SER A 40 7.60 0.76 44.92
CA SER A 40 6.59 -0.08 45.56
C SER A 40 6.07 0.58 46.84
N GLY A 41 4.83 0.29 47.24
CA GLY A 41 4.37 0.65 48.58
C GLY A 41 2.90 0.35 48.87
N ILE A 42 2.59 -0.89 49.23
CA ILE A 42 1.46 -1.35 50.06
C ILE A 42 1.83 -0.95 51.52
N GLU A 43 1.05 -0.37 52.44
CA GLU A 43 -0.28 -0.63 53.00
C GLU A 43 -0.61 0.44 54.08
N GLY A 44 -1.87 0.60 54.49
CA GLY A 44 -2.23 0.88 55.90
C GLY A 44 -2.76 2.26 56.31
N GLU A 45 -4.06 2.32 56.64
CA GLU A 45 -4.74 3.41 57.37
C GLU A 45 -4.17 3.63 58.79
N VAL A 46 -4.04 4.88 59.26
CA VAL A 46 -4.68 5.42 60.50
C VAL A 46 -4.46 6.93 60.65
N GLY A 47 -5.41 7.59 61.33
CA GLY A 47 -5.65 9.03 61.40
C GLY A 47 -4.71 9.91 62.24
N PRO A 48 -5.09 11.19 62.44
CA PRO A 48 -4.18 12.30 62.69
C PRO A 48 -3.96 12.54 64.19
N LEU A 49 -2.79 13.09 64.56
CA LEU A 49 -2.62 14.22 65.49
C LEU A 49 -1.13 14.52 65.74
N ASP A 50 -0.85 15.82 65.77
CA ASP A 50 0.27 16.54 66.38
C ASP A 50 1.72 16.21 65.96
N ARG A 51 2.34 17.16 65.25
CA ARG A 51 3.66 17.70 65.62
C ARG A 51 3.97 19.02 64.92
N ASP A 52 4.57 19.88 65.72
CA ASP A 52 4.69 21.32 65.56
C ASP A 52 5.50 21.81 64.37
N VAL A 53 5.07 22.97 63.90
CA VAL A 53 5.60 23.76 62.79
C VAL A 53 6.94 24.39 63.17
N ILE A 54 8.03 23.91 62.55
CA ILE A 54 9.27 24.69 62.42
C ILE A 54 9.21 25.41 61.06
N ILE A 55 9.09 26.74 61.14
CA ILE A 55 8.98 27.65 60.00
C ILE A 55 10.33 27.75 59.29
N GLN A 56 10.39 27.33 58.01
CA GLN A 56 11.38 27.83 57.06
C GLN A 56 10.69 28.77 56.05
N PRO A 57 11.31 29.91 55.68
CA PRO A 57 10.70 30.87 54.78
C PRO A 57 10.69 30.37 53.33
N PRO A 58 9.64 30.68 52.53
CA PRO A 58 9.52 30.21 51.15
C PRO A 58 10.44 31.00 50.19
N PRO A 59 10.85 30.39 49.05
CA PRO A 59 11.60 31.07 48.00
C PRO A 59 10.73 32.10 47.24
N PRO A 60 11.36 33.10 46.58
CA PRO A 60 10.66 34.23 45.96
C PRO A 60 9.78 33.81 44.77
N PRO A 61 8.67 34.55 44.51
CA PRO A 61 7.69 34.17 43.50
C PRO A 61 8.18 34.43 42.06
N PRO A 62 7.74 33.63 41.08
CA PRO A 62 8.02 33.86 39.66
C PRO A 62 7.25 35.08 39.12
N PRO A 63 7.73 35.74 38.05
CA PRO A 63 7.16 36.98 37.54
C PRO A 63 5.72 36.82 37.03
N LEU A 64 4.90 37.81 37.37
CA LEU A 64 3.46 37.94 37.10
C LEU A 64 3.18 37.87 35.59
N ARG A 65 2.43 36.85 35.15
CA ARG A 65 1.73 36.88 33.86
C ARG A 65 0.44 37.71 34.00
N PRO A 66 -0.05 38.37 32.94
CA PRO A 66 -1.31 39.13 32.99
C PRO A 66 -2.49 38.22 33.37
N PRO A 67 -3.53 38.74 34.04
CA PRO A 67 -4.65 37.95 34.49
C PRO A 67 -5.47 37.48 33.29
N SER A 68 -5.41 36.17 33.01
CA SER A 68 -6.45 35.53 32.21
C SER A 68 -7.73 35.50 33.05
N GLU A 69 -8.77 36.18 32.58
CA GLU A 69 -10.12 36.12 33.14
C GLU A 69 -10.52 34.65 33.34
N ARG A 70 -10.58 34.21 34.60
CA ARG A 70 -11.14 32.89 34.92
C ARG A 70 -12.64 32.99 34.72
N VAL A 71 -13.11 32.52 33.57
CA VAL A 71 -14.53 32.31 33.29
C VAL A 71 -15.05 31.28 34.31
N SER A 72 -15.89 31.73 35.25
CA SER A 72 -16.60 30.84 36.17
C SER A 72 -17.77 30.19 35.45
N PHE A 73 -17.65 28.90 35.14
CA PHE A 73 -18.77 28.13 34.60
C PHE A 73 -19.75 27.76 35.72
N PRO A 74 -21.08 27.86 35.50
CA PRO A 74 -22.09 27.38 36.46
C PRO A 74 -21.85 25.91 36.80
N ARG A 75 -22.17 25.49 38.03
CA ARG A 75 -22.16 24.05 38.37
C ARG A 75 -23.32 23.36 37.66
N GLY A 76 -23.00 22.73 36.54
CA GLY A 76 -23.91 21.96 35.70
C GLY A 76 -23.27 21.72 34.34
N LEU A 77 -23.63 20.63 33.67
CA LEU A 77 -23.25 20.48 32.27
C LEU A 77 -23.84 21.64 31.47
N PRO A 78 -23.10 22.28 30.55
CA PRO A 78 -23.61 23.43 29.80
C PRO A 78 -24.67 23.04 28.75
N TRP A 79 -25.05 21.76 28.69
CA TRP A 79 -26.08 21.22 27.83
C TRP A 79 -27.06 20.37 28.64
N ALA A 80 -28.33 20.39 28.23
CA ALA A 80 -29.34 19.46 28.75
C ALA A 80 -29.01 18.02 28.31
N PRO A 81 -29.19 17.00 29.17
CA PRO A 81 -29.10 15.60 28.79
C PRO A 81 -30.06 15.30 27.63
N LYS A 82 -29.62 14.46 26.68
CA LYS A 82 -30.43 14.05 25.53
C LYS A 82 -30.73 12.56 25.64
N VAL A 83 -32.00 12.20 25.61
CA VAL A 83 -32.49 10.81 25.62
C VAL A 83 -33.14 10.52 24.28
N ARG A 84 -32.76 9.44 23.60
CA ARG A 84 -33.44 9.02 22.35
C ARG A 84 -34.64 8.16 22.70
N GLU A 85 -35.60 8.07 21.79
CA GLU A 85 -36.78 7.19 21.92
C GLU A 85 -36.40 5.74 22.20
N LYS A 86 -35.41 5.21 21.47
CA LYS A 86 -34.86 3.86 21.68
C LYS A 86 -34.27 3.63 23.08
N ASP A 87 -33.76 4.68 23.71
CA ASP A 87 -33.20 4.57 25.06
C ASP A 87 -34.33 4.40 26.11
N ILE A 88 -35.50 5.03 25.87
CA ILE A 88 -36.71 4.88 26.68
C ILE A 88 -37.32 3.49 26.47
N GLU A 89 -37.40 3.05 25.21
CA GLU A 89 -37.88 1.72 24.84
C GLU A 89 -37.02 0.64 25.50
N HIS A 90 -35.70 0.69 25.34
CA HIS A 90 -34.79 -0.28 25.93
C HIS A 90 -34.86 -0.31 27.47
N PHE A 91 -35.00 0.86 28.11
CA PHE A 91 -35.19 0.96 29.55
C PHE A 91 -36.50 0.30 30.01
N LEU A 92 -37.58 0.52 29.27
CA LEU A 92 -38.89 -0.09 29.54
C LEU A 92 -38.90 -1.58 29.28
N GLU A 93 -38.31 -2.05 28.18
CA GLU A 93 -38.18 -3.48 27.88
C GLU A 93 -37.40 -4.20 28.98
N THR A 94 -36.26 -3.64 29.39
CA THR A 94 -35.45 -4.20 30.48
C THR A 94 -36.23 -4.24 31.79
N SER A 95 -36.98 -3.18 32.09
CA SER A 95 -37.81 -3.09 33.31
C SER A 95 -38.99 -4.07 33.28
N ARG A 96 -39.73 -4.14 32.17
CA ARG A 96 -40.88 -5.05 32.01
C ARG A 96 -40.43 -6.50 32.02
N ASN A 97 -39.31 -6.83 31.36
CA ASN A 97 -38.75 -8.17 31.43
C ASN A 97 -38.35 -8.54 32.87
N LYS A 98 -37.73 -7.62 33.61
CA LYS A 98 -37.29 -7.86 34.99
C LYS A 98 -38.44 -8.02 35.99
N PHE A 99 -39.52 -7.23 35.88
CA PHE A 99 -40.59 -7.18 36.87
C PHE A 99 -41.86 -7.95 36.47
N ILE A 100 -42.11 -8.12 35.17
CA ILE A 100 -43.36 -8.67 34.61
C ILE A 100 -43.08 -9.90 33.72
N GLY A 101 -41.86 -10.04 33.18
CA GLY A 101 -41.46 -11.17 32.34
C GLY A 101 -41.97 -11.12 30.90
N PHE A 102 -42.41 -9.95 30.42
CA PHE A 102 -42.93 -9.74 29.07
C PHE A 102 -42.39 -8.45 28.45
N THR A 103 -42.23 -8.40 27.12
CA THR A 103 -41.80 -7.21 26.37
C THR A 103 -42.86 -6.79 25.36
N LEU A 104 -43.14 -5.49 25.30
CA LEU A 104 -44.01 -4.85 24.31
C LEU A 104 -43.07 -4.03 23.41
N GLY A 105 -42.79 -4.51 22.20
CA GLY A 105 -41.91 -3.79 21.25
C GLY A 105 -42.58 -2.51 20.75
N ASN A 106 -41.80 -1.46 20.53
CA ASN A 106 -42.24 -0.13 20.11
C ASN A 106 -43.22 0.58 21.06
N ASP A 107 -43.36 0.14 22.32
CA ASP A 107 -44.25 0.77 23.30
C ASP A 107 -43.49 1.53 24.39
N ILE A 108 -43.66 2.85 24.43
CA ILE A 108 -43.05 3.75 25.41
C ILE A 108 -44.02 4.22 26.52
N ASP A 109 -45.29 3.82 26.47
CA ASP A 109 -46.34 4.40 27.32
C ASP A 109 -46.88 3.45 28.39
N THR A 110 -46.87 2.14 28.17
CA THR A 110 -47.46 1.19 29.13
C THR A 110 -46.59 1.01 30.38
N LEU A 111 -47.02 1.59 31.50
CA LEU A 111 -46.33 1.49 32.79
C LEU A 111 -47.00 0.55 33.80
N VAL A 112 -48.06 -0.13 33.37
CA VAL A 112 -48.88 -1.02 34.22
C VAL A 112 -48.01 -2.18 34.74
N GLY A 113 -48.05 -2.42 36.04
CA GLY A 113 -47.29 -3.50 36.70
C GLY A 113 -45.85 -3.14 37.08
N LEU A 114 -45.35 -1.96 36.73
CA LEU A 114 -43.99 -1.51 37.09
C LEU A 114 -43.97 -0.73 38.43
N PRO A 115 -42.88 -0.82 39.23
CA PRO A 115 -42.71 -0.04 40.46
C PRO A 115 -42.69 1.49 40.25
N ARG A 116 -43.14 2.25 41.26
CA ARG A 116 -43.17 3.72 41.25
C ARG A 116 -41.83 4.39 40.87
N PRO A 117 -40.65 3.93 41.31
CA PRO A 117 -39.37 4.51 40.89
C PRO A 117 -39.14 4.44 39.37
N ILE A 118 -39.67 3.42 38.70
CA ILE A 118 -39.59 3.27 37.24
C ILE A 118 -40.52 4.27 36.57
N HIS A 119 -41.70 4.54 37.14
CA HIS A 119 -42.59 5.59 36.64
C HIS A 119 -41.92 6.96 36.69
N GLU A 120 -41.24 7.29 37.79
CA GLU A 120 -40.48 8.53 37.93
C GLU A 120 -39.28 8.60 36.96
N SER A 121 -38.60 7.47 36.74
CA SER A 121 -37.50 7.37 35.79
C SER A 121 -37.99 7.60 34.35
N VAL A 122 -39.08 6.95 33.93
CA VAL A 122 -39.66 7.13 32.58
C VAL A 122 -40.16 8.56 32.40
N LYS A 123 -40.79 9.16 33.41
CA LYS A 123 -41.21 10.56 33.37
C LYS A 123 -40.02 11.50 33.12
N THR A 124 -38.90 11.25 33.80
CA THR A 124 -37.66 12.02 33.65
C THR A 124 -37.02 11.82 32.27
N LEU A 125 -37.01 10.59 31.76
CA LEU A 125 -36.50 10.25 30.44
C LEU A 125 -37.32 10.90 29.33
N LYS A 126 -38.67 10.88 29.45
CA LYS A 126 -39.58 11.57 28.52
C LYS A 126 -39.40 13.08 28.52
N GLN A 127 -39.13 13.68 29.68
CA GLN A 127 -38.86 15.12 29.79
C GLN A 127 -37.59 15.55 29.05
N HIS A 128 -36.62 14.65 28.89
CA HIS A 128 -35.35 14.89 28.18
C HIS A 128 -35.29 14.18 26.83
N LYS A 129 -36.45 13.76 26.29
CA LYS A 129 -36.53 13.13 24.97
C LYS A 129 -36.09 14.16 23.93
N TYR A 130 -34.96 13.89 23.29
CA TYR A 130 -34.47 14.68 22.18
C TYR A 130 -35.13 14.20 20.89
N ILE A 131 -35.80 15.12 20.21
CA ILE A 131 -36.30 14.90 18.85
C ILE A 131 -35.36 15.67 17.93
N SER A 132 -34.74 14.96 17.00
CA SER A 132 -33.84 15.62 16.04
C SER A 132 -34.63 16.46 15.05
N ILE A 133 -34.03 17.54 14.54
CA ILE A 133 -34.62 18.35 13.47
C ILE A 133 -34.97 17.47 12.26
N ALA A 134 -34.13 16.48 11.96
CA ALA A 134 -34.37 15.51 10.90
C ALA A 134 -35.66 14.68 11.13
N GLU A 135 -35.91 14.19 12.35
CA GLU A 135 -37.15 13.46 12.67
C GLU A 135 -38.39 14.35 12.57
N VAL A 136 -38.29 15.63 12.96
CA VAL A 136 -39.38 16.60 12.77
C VAL A 136 -39.65 16.83 11.28
N GLN A 137 -38.60 16.98 10.47
CA GLN A 137 -38.70 17.17 9.02
C GLN A 137 -39.30 15.93 8.34
N ILE A 138 -38.84 14.72 8.68
CA ILE A 138 -39.37 13.46 8.15
C ILE A 138 -40.86 13.32 8.49
N LYS A 139 -41.24 13.57 9.76
CA LYS A 139 -42.65 13.46 10.16
C LYS A 139 -43.53 14.48 9.43
N LYS A 140 -43.04 15.71 9.25
CA LYS A 140 -43.74 16.74 8.47
C LYS A 140 -43.91 16.29 7.01
N GLU A 141 -42.88 15.68 6.42
CA GLU A 141 -42.93 15.12 5.07
C GLU A 141 -43.94 13.96 4.97
N ASP A 142 -43.95 13.05 5.95
CA ASP A 142 -44.91 11.94 6.01
C ASP A 142 -46.36 12.46 6.14
N GLU A 143 -46.59 13.51 6.93
CA GLU A 143 -47.90 14.17 7.07
C GLU A 143 -48.33 14.85 5.75
N LEU A 144 -47.40 15.48 5.03
CA LEU A 144 -47.64 16.07 3.71
C LEU A 144 -47.99 14.98 2.67
N GLN A 145 -47.29 13.84 2.68
CA GLN A 145 -47.59 12.71 1.80
C GLN A 145 -48.97 12.10 2.08
N GLN A 146 -49.42 12.11 3.33
CA GLN A 146 -50.74 11.59 3.70
C GLN A 146 -51.89 12.51 3.29
N CYS A 147 -51.68 13.83 3.23
CA CYS A 147 -52.72 14.82 2.96
C CYS A 147 -52.28 15.93 1.98
N PRO A 148 -51.86 15.58 0.74
CA PRO A 148 -51.17 16.49 -0.18
C PRO A 148 -52.02 17.67 -0.68
N MET A 149 -53.36 17.60 -0.55
CA MET A 149 -54.29 18.61 -1.07
C MET A 149 -54.77 19.63 -0.02
N THR A 150 -54.39 19.46 1.25
CA THR A 150 -54.94 20.22 2.39
C THR A 150 -53.91 21.03 3.16
N LEU A 151 -52.63 20.69 3.04
CA LEU A 151 -51.52 21.43 3.63
C LEU A 151 -50.86 22.24 2.52
N GLY A 152 -51.08 23.55 2.50
CA GLY A 152 -50.37 24.43 1.58
C GLY A 152 -48.87 24.40 1.86
N GLU A 153 -48.05 24.27 0.81
CA GLU A 153 -46.60 24.40 0.89
C GLU A 153 -46.24 25.87 1.16
N GLU A 154 -45.88 26.19 2.39
CA GLU A 154 -45.06 27.36 2.70
C GLU A 154 -43.64 26.86 3.01
N VAL A 155 -42.81 26.74 1.98
CA VAL A 155 -41.37 26.50 2.15
C VAL A 155 -40.72 27.86 2.43
N GLU A 156 -40.19 28.05 3.64
CA GLU A 156 -39.39 29.23 3.94
C GLU A 156 -38.15 29.26 3.04
N GLU A 157 -38.04 30.28 2.18
CA GLU A 157 -36.88 30.51 1.31
C GLU A 157 -35.65 30.93 2.14
N SER A 158 -35.08 29.99 2.88
CA SER A 158 -33.81 30.21 3.55
C SER A 158 -32.66 30.23 2.53
N PRO A 159 -31.54 30.93 2.81
CA PRO A 159 -30.36 30.87 1.93
C PRO A 159 -29.84 29.44 1.67
N ILE A 160 -30.08 28.53 2.63
CA ILE A 160 -29.72 27.10 2.50
C ILE A 160 -30.67 26.40 1.55
N GLU A 161 -31.96 26.72 1.59
CA GLU A 161 -32.99 26.16 0.70
C GLU A 161 -32.77 26.63 -0.74
N ILE A 162 -32.47 27.91 -0.94
CA ILE A 162 -32.12 28.47 -2.26
C ILE A 162 -30.86 27.78 -2.83
N LEU A 163 -29.85 27.56 -1.99
CA LEU A 163 -28.65 26.83 -2.38
C LEU A 163 -28.97 25.37 -2.73
N TYR A 164 -29.79 24.70 -1.92
CA TYR A 164 -30.19 23.32 -2.15
C TYR A 164 -30.98 23.17 -3.45
N GLN A 165 -31.97 24.04 -3.70
CA GLN A 165 -32.74 24.08 -4.95
C GLN A 165 -31.85 24.35 -6.17
N GLY A 166 -30.90 25.28 -6.07
CA GLY A 166 -29.92 25.55 -7.12
C GLY A 166 -28.96 24.39 -7.39
N MET A 167 -28.69 23.56 -6.37
CA MET A 167 -27.89 22.34 -6.50
C MET A 167 -28.73 21.12 -6.91
N LEU A 168 -30.04 21.08 -6.64
CA LEU A 168 -30.89 19.90 -6.77
C LEU A 168 -30.91 19.35 -8.19
N SER A 169 -31.03 20.24 -9.19
CA SER A 169 -31.02 19.86 -10.61
C SER A 169 -29.68 19.27 -11.07
N ASN A 170 -28.59 19.61 -10.38
CA ASN A 170 -27.22 19.20 -10.70
C ASN A 170 -26.61 18.27 -9.64
N LEU A 171 -27.40 17.81 -8.66
CA LEU A 171 -26.88 17.06 -7.51
C LEU A 171 -26.25 15.74 -7.97
N SER A 172 -26.81 15.11 -9.00
CA SER A 172 -26.26 13.94 -9.67
C SER A 172 -24.92 14.21 -10.37
N GLN A 173 -24.68 15.44 -10.85
CA GLN A 173 -23.41 15.86 -11.44
C GLN A 173 -22.35 16.18 -10.36
N TYR A 174 -22.76 16.76 -9.23
CA TYR A 174 -21.87 17.01 -8.08
C TYR A 174 -21.48 15.73 -7.33
N VAL A 175 -22.27 14.66 -7.45
CA VAL A 175 -21.86 13.29 -7.11
C VAL A 175 -20.99 12.74 -8.25
N HIS A 176 -19.83 13.36 -8.48
CA HIS A 176 -18.81 12.76 -9.34
C HIS A 176 -18.32 11.47 -8.69
N LYS A 177 -18.88 10.32 -9.10
CA LYS A 177 -18.27 9.02 -8.87
C LYS A 177 -16.91 9.05 -9.56
N TYR A 178 -15.84 9.24 -8.80
CA TYR A 178 -14.49 9.13 -9.31
C TYR A 178 -14.28 7.68 -9.77
N ILE A 179 -14.23 7.47 -11.08
CA ILE A 179 -13.82 6.20 -11.69
C ILE A 179 -12.34 6.32 -11.96
N SER A 180 -11.54 5.42 -11.39
CA SER A 180 -10.11 5.44 -11.64
C SER A 180 -9.80 4.96 -13.06
N ILE A 181 -8.73 5.49 -13.68
CA ILE A 181 -8.25 5.01 -15.00
C ILE A 181 -8.05 3.49 -14.98
N ALA A 182 -7.58 2.95 -13.85
CA ALA A 182 -7.44 1.51 -13.65
C ALA A 182 -8.76 0.74 -13.76
N GLU A 183 -9.86 1.27 -13.20
CA GLU A 183 -11.20 0.66 -13.32
C GLU A 183 -11.71 0.72 -14.77
N VAL A 184 -11.46 1.83 -15.48
CA VAL A 184 -11.81 1.95 -16.90
C VAL A 184 -11.05 0.91 -17.73
N GLN A 185 -9.74 0.77 -17.49
CA GLN A 185 -8.89 -0.20 -18.17
C GLN A 185 -9.32 -1.64 -17.89
N ILE A 186 -9.53 -2.02 -16.62
CA ILE A 186 -10.01 -3.36 -16.26
C ILE A 186 -11.34 -3.66 -16.95
N LYS A 187 -12.29 -2.71 -16.91
CA LYS A 187 -13.60 -2.91 -17.54
C LYS A 187 -13.49 -3.10 -19.05
N LYS A 188 -12.63 -2.33 -19.73
CA LYS A 188 -12.36 -2.49 -21.17
C LYS A 188 -11.83 -3.89 -21.48
N GLU A 189 -10.92 -4.39 -20.64
CA GLU A 189 -10.36 -5.74 -20.79
C GLU A 189 -11.41 -6.84 -20.54
N ASP A 190 -12.29 -6.67 -19.56
CA ASP A 190 -13.40 -7.59 -19.31
C ASP A 190 -14.37 -7.62 -20.51
N GLU A 191 -14.68 -6.47 -21.09
CA GLU A 191 -15.52 -6.35 -22.30
C GLU A 191 -14.85 -7.02 -23.52
N LEU A 192 -13.53 -6.84 -23.69
CA LEU A 192 -12.74 -7.50 -24.74
C LEU A 192 -12.72 -9.03 -24.58
N GLN A 193 -12.65 -9.53 -23.35
CA GLN A 193 -12.69 -10.97 -23.08
C GLN A 193 -14.07 -11.58 -23.38
N GLN A 194 -15.16 -10.83 -23.19
CA GLN A 194 -16.52 -11.32 -23.47
C GLN A 194 -16.83 -11.35 -24.97
N CYS A 195 -16.25 -10.44 -25.75
CA CYS A 195 -16.61 -10.21 -27.14
C CYS A 195 -15.37 -10.07 -28.06
N PRO A 196 -14.52 -11.11 -28.15
CA PRO A 196 -13.22 -11.02 -28.83
C PRO A 196 -13.34 -10.73 -30.34
N MET A 197 -14.42 -11.17 -30.99
CA MET A 197 -14.60 -11.09 -32.45
C MET A 197 -15.18 -9.76 -32.95
N THR A 198 -15.76 -8.93 -32.06
CA THR A 198 -16.55 -7.74 -32.46
C THR A 198 -15.81 -6.41 -32.33
N LEU A 199 -14.64 -6.39 -31.69
CA LEU A 199 -13.95 -5.13 -31.32
C LEU A 199 -12.76 -4.77 -32.23
N GLY A 200 -12.38 -5.63 -33.18
CA GLY A 200 -11.27 -5.39 -34.12
C GLY A 200 -9.89 -5.42 -33.46
N GLU A 201 -8.84 -5.16 -34.24
CA GLU A 201 -7.47 -4.98 -33.71
C GLU A 201 -7.41 -3.72 -32.85
N GLU A 202 -6.83 -3.84 -31.65
CA GLU A 202 -6.65 -2.71 -30.75
C GLU A 202 -5.56 -1.78 -31.30
N GLU A 203 -5.91 -0.54 -31.66
CA GLU A 203 -4.90 0.49 -31.95
C GLU A 203 -4.19 0.90 -30.66
N VAL A 204 -2.91 0.54 -30.59
CA VAL A 204 -2.04 0.82 -29.46
C VAL A 204 -1.10 1.97 -29.79
N GLU A 205 -1.15 3.05 -29.02
CA GLU A 205 -0.16 4.11 -29.11
C GLU A 205 1.22 3.59 -28.67
N GLU A 206 2.22 3.66 -29.56
CA GLU A 206 3.60 3.26 -29.29
C GLU A 206 4.34 4.31 -28.42
N SER A 207 3.87 4.49 -27.19
CA SER A 207 4.54 5.36 -26.23
C SER A 207 5.92 4.78 -25.85
N PRO A 208 6.89 5.61 -25.41
CA PRO A 208 8.16 5.10 -24.90
C PRO A 208 7.99 4.09 -23.74
N THR A 209 6.89 4.18 -22.99
CA THR A 209 6.56 3.23 -21.92
C THR A 209 6.08 1.90 -22.49
N GLU A 210 5.29 1.92 -23.55
CA GLU A 210 4.82 0.73 -24.25
C GLU A 210 5.98 -0.04 -24.87
N ILE A 211 6.85 0.65 -25.61
CA ILE A 211 8.05 0.08 -26.25
C ILE A 211 8.94 -0.56 -25.18
N LEU A 212 9.15 0.12 -24.04
CA LEU A 212 9.93 -0.42 -22.93
C LEU A 212 9.26 -1.66 -22.33
N TYR A 213 7.96 -1.65 -22.10
CA TYR A 213 7.24 -2.80 -21.55
C TYR A 213 7.37 -4.02 -22.47
N GLN A 214 7.13 -3.83 -23.76
CA GLN A 214 7.25 -4.89 -24.77
C GLN A 214 8.67 -5.45 -24.84
N GLY A 215 9.70 -4.58 -24.85
CA GLY A 215 11.10 -5.00 -24.82
C GLY A 215 11.51 -5.73 -23.54
N MET A 216 10.86 -5.42 -22.41
CA MET A 216 11.11 -6.08 -21.13
C MET A 216 10.34 -7.40 -20.96
N LEU A 217 9.24 -7.61 -21.69
CA LEU A 217 8.25 -8.65 -21.42
C LEU A 217 8.84 -10.06 -21.33
N SER A 218 9.72 -10.43 -22.28
CA SER A 218 10.31 -11.77 -22.39
C SER A 218 11.26 -12.13 -21.25
N ASN A 219 11.96 -11.13 -20.70
CA ASN A 219 12.99 -11.32 -19.67
C ASN A 219 12.66 -10.57 -18.37
N LEU A 220 11.40 -10.18 -18.16
CA LEU A 220 11.00 -9.31 -17.05
C LEU A 220 11.40 -9.89 -15.69
N SER A 221 11.20 -11.19 -15.48
CA SER A 221 11.56 -11.88 -14.23
C SER A 221 13.07 -11.75 -13.95
N GLN A 222 13.91 -11.91 -14.97
CA GLN A 222 15.37 -11.79 -14.85
C GLN A 222 15.79 -10.37 -14.51
N TYR A 223 15.21 -9.36 -15.16
CA TYR A 223 15.48 -7.95 -14.87
C TYR A 223 15.09 -7.57 -13.43
N VAL A 224 13.91 -8.01 -12.98
CA VAL A 224 13.45 -7.77 -11.62
C VAL A 224 14.38 -8.44 -10.61
N ILE A 225 14.74 -9.71 -10.82
CA ILE A 225 15.65 -10.45 -9.92
C ILE A 225 17.03 -9.77 -9.88
N ALA A 226 17.57 -9.33 -11.01
CA ALA A 226 18.86 -8.65 -11.07
C ALA A 226 18.85 -7.36 -10.25
N LEU A 227 17.81 -6.52 -10.39
CA LEU A 227 17.67 -5.28 -9.62
C LEU A 227 17.54 -5.56 -8.11
N LEU A 228 16.78 -6.58 -7.71
CA LEU A 228 16.63 -6.92 -6.29
C LEU A 228 17.90 -7.53 -5.69
N LYS A 229 18.66 -8.34 -6.45
CA LYS A 229 19.96 -8.85 -6.01
C LYS A 229 20.98 -7.72 -5.80
N LEU A 230 21.03 -6.76 -6.72
CA LEU A 230 21.88 -5.57 -6.56
C LEU A 230 21.45 -4.73 -5.34
N LEU A 231 20.15 -4.56 -5.12
CA LEU A 231 19.63 -3.86 -3.94
C LEU A 231 20.03 -4.58 -2.63
N LEU A 232 19.97 -5.91 -2.61
CA LEU A 232 20.38 -6.72 -1.46
C LEU A 232 21.89 -6.59 -1.19
N ALA A 233 22.72 -6.71 -2.23
CA ALA A 233 24.17 -6.58 -2.11
C ALA A 233 24.60 -5.17 -1.63
N ALA A 234 23.87 -4.13 -2.01
CA ALA A 234 24.11 -2.76 -1.57
C ALA A 234 23.44 -2.41 -0.22
N ALA A 235 22.64 -3.32 0.36
CA ALA A 235 21.95 -3.06 1.62
C ALA A 235 22.95 -2.95 2.78
N PRO A 236 22.74 -2.06 3.76
CA PRO A 236 23.73 -1.84 4.83
C PRO A 236 23.93 -3.07 5.74
N THR A 237 22.91 -3.93 5.83
CA THR A 237 22.91 -5.18 6.60
C THR A 237 23.57 -6.34 5.86
N SER A 238 23.98 -6.18 4.60
CA SER A 238 24.61 -7.27 3.86
C SER A 238 26.01 -7.56 4.42
N LYS A 239 26.21 -8.81 4.89
CA LYS A 239 27.52 -9.31 5.27
C LYS A 239 28.22 -9.72 3.98
N ALA A 240 29.51 -9.38 3.82
CA ALA A 240 30.33 -9.71 2.65
C ALA A 240 30.57 -11.23 2.39
N LYS A 241 29.74 -12.11 2.93
CA LYS A 241 29.81 -13.54 2.70
C LYS A 241 29.08 -13.87 1.40
N THR A 242 29.87 -14.13 0.35
CA THR A 242 29.51 -14.96 -0.81
C THR A 242 28.17 -14.62 -1.46
N ASP A 243 27.85 -13.35 -1.62
CA ASP A 243 26.81 -12.95 -2.58
C ASP A 243 27.43 -13.05 -3.98
N SER A 244 26.69 -13.60 -4.95
CA SER A 244 27.15 -13.79 -6.33
C SER A 244 27.49 -12.48 -7.07
N ILE A 245 27.19 -11.33 -6.46
CA ILE A 245 27.44 -9.98 -6.99
C ILE A 245 28.39 -9.26 -6.05
N ASN A 246 29.63 -9.07 -6.49
CA ASN A 246 30.63 -8.36 -5.73
C ASN A 246 30.71 -6.88 -6.14
N ILE A 247 29.82 -6.05 -5.59
CA ILE A 247 29.83 -4.59 -5.83
C ILE A 247 31.20 -3.99 -5.46
N LEU A 248 31.91 -4.59 -4.50
CA LEU A 248 33.24 -4.10 -4.08
C LEU A 248 34.30 -4.31 -5.16
N ALA A 249 34.15 -5.29 -6.06
CA ALA A 249 35.12 -5.50 -7.14
C ALA A 249 35.21 -4.30 -8.09
N ASP A 250 34.09 -3.58 -8.30
CA ASP A 250 34.04 -2.41 -9.18
C ASP A 250 34.52 -1.12 -8.49
N VAL A 251 34.65 -1.14 -7.16
CA VAL A 251 34.97 0.04 -6.33
C VAL A 251 36.38 -0.03 -5.74
N LEU A 252 36.91 -1.24 -5.54
CA LEU A 252 38.23 -1.44 -4.95
C LEU A 252 39.33 -1.05 -5.96
N PRO A 253 40.32 -0.25 -5.54
CA PRO A 253 41.48 0.06 -6.37
C PRO A 253 42.35 -1.18 -6.61
N GLU A 254 43.11 -1.18 -7.71
CA GLU A 254 44.10 -2.23 -8.01
C GLU A 254 45.20 -2.30 -6.93
N GLU A 255 45.63 -1.15 -6.42
CA GLU A 255 46.56 -1.03 -5.31
C GLU A 255 45.82 -0.74 -3.99
N MET A 256 45.98 -1.64 -3.02
CA MET A 256 45.33 -1.49 -1.72
C MET A 256 45.97 -0.36 -0.89
N PRO A 257 45.17 0.42 -0.15
CA PRO A 257 45.66 1.53 0.64
C PRO A 257 46.60 1.04 1.75
N ILE A 258 47.76 1.69 1.85
CA ILE A 258 48.83 1.34 2.80
C ILE A 258 48.72 2.14 4.10
N THR A 259 48.02 3.28 4.07
CA THR A 259 47.86 4.18 5.22
C THR A 259 46.46 4.10 5.81
N VAL A 260 46.34 4.37 7.11
CA VAL A 260 45.05 4.44 7.82
C VAL A 260 44.11 5.45 7.16
N LEU A 261 44.64 6.62 6.77
CA LEU A 261 43.87 7.68 6.12
C LEU A 261 43.28 7.25 4.77
N GLN A 262 44.08 6.59 3.93
CA GLN A 262 43.60 6.07 2.64
C GLN A 262 42.58 4.93 2.84
N SER A 263 42.75 4.11 3.88
CA SER A 263 41.78 3.07 4.24
C SER A 263 40.44 3.66 4.70
N MET A 264 40.47 4.72 5.52
CA MET A 264 39.26 5.47 5.92
C MET A 264 38.56 6.09 4.71
N LYS A 265 39.31 6.73 3.79
CA LYS A 265 38.79 7.28 2.54
C LYS A 265 38.10 6.21 1.70
N LEU A 266 38.74 5.04 1.53
CA LEU A 266 38.17 3.91 0.79
C LEU A 266 36.87 3.41 1.44
N GLY A 267 36.83 3.30 2.76
CA GLY A 267 35.61 2.90 3.49
C GLY A 267 34.44 3.85 3.27
N ILE A 268 34.70 5.17 3.29
CA ILE A 268 33.69 6.20 2.98
C ILE A 268 33.18 6.05 1.55
N ASP A 269 34.08 5.87 0.57
CA ASP A 269 33.71 5.77 -0.84
C ASP A 269 32.92 4.49 -1.15
N VAL A 270 33.31 3.35 -0.56
CA VAL A 270 32.54 2.10 -0.63
C VAL A 270 31.11 2.29 -0.11
N ASN A 271 30.95 2.95 1.04
CA ASN A 271 29.63 3.21 1.58
C ASN A 271 28.83 4.16 0.69
N ARG A 272 29.45 5.25 0.21
CA ARG A 272 28.84 6.20 -0.74
C ARG A 272 28.36 5.49 -2.01
N HIS A 273 29.14 4.57 -2.54
CA HIS A 273 28.78 3.80 -3.73
C HIS A 273 27.55 2.93 -3.48
N LYS A 274 27.47 2.24 -2.33
CA LYS A 274 26.27 1.50 -1.91
C LYS A 274 25.04 2.41 -1.84
N GLU A 275 25.18 3.60 -1.25
CA GLU A 275 24.07 4.58 -1.18
C GLU A 275 23.55 4.99 -2.57
N ILE A 276 24.48 5.22 -3.52
CA ILE A 276 24.15 5.59 -4.91
C ILE A 276 23.40 4.45 -5.60
N ILE A 277 23.86 3.20 -5.46
CA ILE A 277 23.20 2.02 -6.02
C ILE A 277 21.78 1.87 -5.46
N VAL A 278 21.61 1.90 -4.13
CA VAL A 278 20.30 1.79 -3.48
C VAL A 278 19.37 2.93 -3.96
N LYS A 279 19.89 4.15 -4.08
CA LYS A 279 19.14 5.30 -4.59
C LYS A 279 18.70 5.11 -6.05
N ALA A 280 19.60 4.63 -6.90
CA ALA A 280 19.32 4.39 -8.31
C ALA A 280 18.26 3.31 -8.49
N ILE A 281 18.43 2.15 -7.85
CA ILE A 281 17.51 1.01 -7.97
C ILE A 281 16.13 1.36 -7.40
N SER A 282 16.07 1.96 -6.20
CA SER A 282 14.79 2.36 -5.60
C SER A 282 14.05 3.41 -6.44
N GLY A 283 14.79 4.34 -7.07
CA GLY A 283 14.24 5.29 -8.03
C GLY A 283 13.70 4.61 -9.29
N LEU A 284 14.50 3.74 -9.90
CA LEU A 284 14.14 3.01 -11.13
C LEU A 284 12.89 2.15 -10.92
N LEU A 285 12.87 1.31 -9.88
CA LEU A 285 11.72 0.46 -9.56
C LEU A 285 10.45 1.28 -9.33
N LEU A 286 10.56 2.41 -8.62
CA LEU A 286 9.41 3.26 -8.37
C LEU A 286 8.89 3.95 -9.64
N LEU A 287 9.79 4.34 -10.56
CA LEU A 287 9.43 4.93 -11.85
C LEU A 287 8.76 3.88 -12.74
N LEU A 288 9.31 2.67 -12.86
CA LEU A 288 8.68 1.56 -13.61
C LEU A 288 7.25 1.31 -13.12
N LEU A 289 7.06 1.18 -11.80
CA LEU A 289 5.72 1.00 -11.20
C LEU A 289 4.78 2.21 -11.34
N LYS A 290 5.28 3.39 -11.72
CA LYS A 290 4.44 4.57 -12.01
C LYS A 290 4.08 4.62 -13.48
N HIS A 291 5.07 4.51 -14.35
CA HIS A 291 4.87 4.61 -15.79
C HIS A 291 4.01 3.46 -16.31
N PHE A 292 4.30 2.22 -15.92
CA PHE A 292 3.44 1.10 -16.32
C PHE A 292 2.02 1.23 -15.76
N LYS A 293 1.83 1.81 -14.58
CA LYS A 293 0.48 2.04 -14.03
C LYS A 293 -0.30 3.12 -14.79
N LEU A 294 0.40 4.14 -15.27
CA LEU A 294 -0.21 5.19 -16.07
C LEU A 294 -0.54 4.68 -17.48
N ASN A 295 0.32 3.82 -18.03
CA ASN A 295 0.14 3.25 -19.35
C ASN A 295 -0.96 2.17 -19.34
N HIS A 296 -0.82 1.11 -18.54
CA HIS A 296 -1.88 0.11 -18.36
C HIS A 296 -1.84 -0.60 -17.00
N ILE A 297 -2.98 -0.70 -16.33
CA ILE A 297 -3.07 -1.35 -15.01
C ILE A 297 -2.54 -2.79 -14.99
N TYR A 298 -2.75 -3.59 -16.04
CA TYR A 298 -2.22 -4.95 -16.10
C TYR A 298 -0.71 -5.02 -16.36
N GLN A 299 -0.11 -4.04 -17.05
CA GLN A 299 1.35 -3.94 -17.13
C GLN A 299 1.95 -3.67 -15.74
N PHE A 300 1.31 -2.76 -14.98
CA PHE A 300 1.69 -2.50 -13.60
C PHE A 300 1.55 -3.75 -12.72
N GLU A 301 0.42 -4.45 -12.79
CA GLU A 301 0.21 -5.64 -11.98
C GLU A 301 1.15 -6.78 -12.38
N TYR A 302 1.50 -6.93 -13.65
CA TYR A 302 2.48 -7.92 -14.11
C TYR A 302 3.86 -7.67 -13.46
N VAL A 303 4.39 -6.45 -13.55
CA VAL A 303 5.67 -6.09 -12.91
C VAL A 303 5.58 -6.19 -11.39
N SER A 304 4.45 -5.80 -10.81
CA SER A 304 4.19 -5.92 -9.37
C SER A 304 4.20 -7.38 -8.90
N GLN A 305 3.59 -8.31 -9.64
CA GLN A 305 3.61 -9.74 -9.34
C GLN A 305 5.03 -10.28 -9.39
N HIS A 306 5.80 -9.98 -10.44
CA HIS A 306 7.22 -10.39 -10.53
C HIS A 306 8.06 -9.86 -9.36
N LEU A 307 7.83 -8.61 -8.91
CA LEU A 307 8.49 -8.07 -7.73
C LEU A 307 8.13 -8.83 -6.45
N VAL A 308 6.84 -9.14 -6.26
CA VAL A 308 6.37 -9.88 -5.08
C VAL A 308 6.93 -11.30 -5.07
N PHE A 309 6.89 -12.01 -6.20
CA PHE A 309 7.46 -13.36 -6.35
C PHE A 309 8.98 -13.39 -6.15
N ALA A 310 9.69 -12.36 -6.61
CA ALA A 310 11.13 -12.23 -6.40
C ALA A 310 11.50 -11.73 -4.98
N ASN A 311 10.59 -11.83 -4.01
CA ASN A 311 10.83 -11.51 -2.59
C ASN A 311 11.15 -10.01 -2.32
N CYS A 312 10.60 -9.09 -3.11
CA CYS A 312 10.78 -7.65 -2.90
C CYS A 312 10.24 -7.17 -1.53
N ILE A 313 9.07 -7.66 -1.11
CA ILE A 313 8.46 -7.28 0.18
C ILE A 313 9.40 -7.61 1.37
N PRO A 314 9.79 -8.87 1.59
CA PRO A 314 10.69 -9.21 2.70
C PRO A 314 12.07 -8.55 2.57
N LEU A 315 12.59 -8.35 1.35
CA LEU A 315 13.83 -7.61 1.13
C LEU A 315 13.74 -6.16 1.66
N ILE A 316 12.66 -5.44 1.33
CA ILE A 316 12.47 -4.09 1.83
C ILE A 316 12.28 -4.09 3.36
N LEU A 317 11.54 -5.04 3.91
CA LEU A 317 11.38 -5.15 5.37
C LEU A 317 12.72 -5.41 6.07
N LYS A 318 13.55 -6.29 5.52
CA LYS A 318 14.92 -6.52 6.00
C LYS A 318 15.76 -5.25 5.93
N PHE A 319 15.66 -4.47 4.85
CA PHE A 319 16.31 -3.17 4.74
C PHE A 319 15.86 -2.18 5.83
N PHE A 320 14.59 -2.22 6.24
CA PHE A 320 14.07 -1.38 7.33
C PHE A 320 14.36 -1.93 8.73
N ASN A 321 14.71 -3.21 8.86
CA ASN A 321 15.02 -3.86 10.12
C ASN A 321 16.47 -3.58 10.59
N GLN A 322 16.80 -2.30 10.67
CA GLN A 322 18.08 -1.80 11.18
C GLN A 322 17.84 -0.47 11.89
N ASN A 323 18.91 0.16 12.42
CA ASN A 323 18.80 1.51 12.93
C ASN A 323 18.69 2.52 11.77
N ILE A 324 17.45 2.81 11.38
CA ILE A 324 17.15 3.70 10.25
C ILE A 324 17.59 5.14 10.54
N MET A 325 17.57 5.59 11.80
CA MET A 325 18.08 6.91 12.16
C MET A 325 19.58 7.01 11.87
N SER A 326 20.37 6.01 12.27
CA SER A 326 21.81 5.98 11.96
C SER A 326 22.07 5.90 10.45
N TYR A 327 21.28 5.11 9.72
CA TYR A 327 21.42 4.99 8.26
C TYR A 327 21.16 6.31 7.53
N ILE A 328 20.08 7.03 7.87
CA ILE A 328 19.77 8.31 7.21
C ILE A 328 20.67 9.44 7.67
N SER A 329 21.34 9.33 8.82
CA SER A 329 22.29 10.32 9.33
C SER A 329 23.74 10.01 8.96
N ALA A 330 23.99 8.94 8.20
CA ALA A 330 25.34 8.52 7.81
C ALA A 330 26.03 9.60 6.97
N LYS A 331 27.29 9.90 7.33
CA LYS A 331 28.13 10.89 6.64
C LYS A 331 29.12 10.18 5.71
N ASN A 332 28.65 9.84 4.51
CA ASN A 332 29.48 9.23 3.46
C ASN A 332 29.71 10.18 2.28
N SER A 333 29.97 11.46 2.57
CA SER A 333 30.28 12.49 1.58
C SER A 333 31.45 13.32 2.10
N VAL A 334 32.47 13.49 1.25
CA VAL A 334 33.64 14.32 1.56
C VAL A 334 33.56 15.55 0.67
N CYS A 335 33.14 16.67 1.23
CA CYS A 335 32.80 17.88 0.46
C CYS A 335 33.95 18.34 -0.45
N PHE A 336 35.20 18.22 0.01
CA PHE A 336 36.39 18.61 -0.75
C PHE A 336 36.66 17.71 -1.97
N LEU A 337 36.15 16.48 -1.96
CA LEU A 337 36.30 15.51 -3.03
C LEU A 337 35.09 15.47 -3.98
N ASP A 338 33.97 16.09 -3.60
CA ASP A 338 32.76 16.13 -4.41
C ASP A 338 32.87 17.20 -5.52
N PHE A 339 32.29 16.91 -6.68
CA PHE A 339 32.18 17.87 -7.78
C PHE A 339 31.24 19.04 -7.40
N PRO A 340 31.57 20.30 -7.74
CA PRO A 340 32.72 20.74 -8.53
C PRO A 340 33.96 21.08 -7.68
N HIS A 341 33.92 20.97 -6.36
CA HIS A 341 34.96 21.47 -5.46
C HIS A 341 36.34 20.88 -5.76
N CYS A 342 36.39 19.57 -6.03
CA CYS A 342 37.61 18.85 -6.40
C CYS A 342 38.21 19.25 -7.76
N VAL A 343 37.45 19.96 -8.60
CA VAL A 343 37.89 20.45 -9.92
C VAL A 343 38.29 21.92 -9.87
N VAL A 344 37.58 22.71 -9.05
CA VAL A 344 37.70 24.17 -9.02
C VAL A 344 38.75 24.65 -8.01
N HIS A 345 38.97 23.91 -6.92
CA HIS A 345 39.88 24.29 -5.85
C HIS A 345 41.08 23.35 -5.76
N GLU A 346 42.22 23.87 -5.31
CA GLU A 346 43.34 23.01 -4.90
C GLU A 346 42.90 22.13 -3.74
N LEU A 347 43.14 20.82 -3.88
CA LEU A 347 42.76 19.83 -2.89
C LEU A 347 43.57 20.07 -1.59
N PRO A 348 42.91 20.39 -0.47
CA PRO A 348 43.62 20.52 0.81
C PRO A 348 44.23 19.17 1.22
N GLU A 349 45.28 19.21 2.03
CA GLU A 349 45.80 18.00 2.65
C GLU A 349 44.69 17.31 3.45
N LEU A 350 44.39 16.06 3.09
CA LEU A 350 43.38 15.28 3.79
C LEU A 350 43.88 14.97 5.21
N THR A 351 43.20 15.52 6.20
CA THR A 351 43.34 15.16 7.62
C THR A 351 42.15 14.31 8.06
N ALA A 352 42.29 13.55 9.15
CA ALA A 352 41.16 12.81 9.73
C ALA A 352 39.97 13.73 10.06
N GLU A 353 40.26 14.93 10.57
CA GLU A 353 39.27 15.96 10.87
C GLU A 353 38.54 16.45 9.60
N SER A 354 39.25 16.60 8.47
CA SER A 354 38.64 16.99 7.19
C SER A 354 37.71 15.92 6.60
N LEU A 355 37.94 14.64 6.91
CA LEU A 355 37.08 13.52 6.51
C LEU A 355 35.80 13.47 7.36
N GLU A 356 35.88 13.91 8.62
CA GLU A 356 34.74 13.98 9.55
C GLU A 356 33.96 15.30 9.48
N ALA A 357 34.55 16.35 8.89
CA ALA A 357 33.95 17.64 8.56
C ALA A 357 32.88 17.50 7.45
N GLY A 358 31.83 16.75 7.75
CA GLY A 358 30.66 16.60 6.91
C GLY A 358 29.69 17.77 7.08
N ASP A 359 28.90 17.99 6.04
CA ASP A 359 27.85 18.99 5.94
C ASP A 359 26.94 19.03 7.18
N ASN A 360 26.45 20.22 7.57
CA ASN A 360 25.58 20.41 8.75
C ASN A 360 24.14 19.86 8.56
N ASN A 361 23.92 19.12 7.47
CA ASN A 361 22.64 18.54 7.13
C ASN A 361 22.28 17.40 8.08
N GLN A 362 21.07 17.49 8.65
CA GLN A 362 20.54 16.51 9.59
C GLN A 362 20.40 15.10 8.98
N PHE A 363 20.15 15.02 7.67
CA PHE A 363 19.94 13.76 6.95
C PHE A 363 20.76 13.70 5.66
N CYS A 364 21.36 12.54 5.39
CA CYS A 364 21.84 12.15 4.08
C CYS A 364 20.66 12.03 3.11
N TRP A 365 20.59 12.95 2.15
CA TRP A 365 19.54 13.00 1.14
C TRP A 365 19.40 11.69 0.36
N ARG A 366 20.52 11.04 0.00
CA ARG A 366 20.50 9.79 -0.77
C ARG A 366 19.76 8.69 -0.01
N ASN A 367 20.10 8.51 1.26
CA ASN A 367 19.52 7.47 2.12
C ASN A 367 18.06 7.76 2.45
N LEU A 368 17.73 9.03 2.72
CA LEU A 368 16.34 9.46 2.95
C LEU A 368 15.48 9.24 1.69
N PHE A 369 15.98 9.61 0.51
CA PHE A 369 15.31 9.38 -0.77
C PHE A 369 15.06 7.89 -1.02
N SER A 370 16.08 7.05 -0.80
CA SER A 370 15.98 5.59 -0.89
C SER A 370 14.90 5.04 0.03
N CYS A 371 14.92 5.40 1.32
CA CYS A 371 13.92 4.95 2.29
C CYS A 371 12.50 5.33 1.85
N ILE A 372 12.28 6.57 1.45
CA ILE A 372 10.97 7.04 0.98
C ILE A 372 10.52 6.23 -0.24
N ASN A 373 11.40 5.97 -1.21
CA ASN A 373 11.05 5.23 -2.41
C ASN A 373 10.72 3.76 -2.11
N LEU A 374 11.50 3.09 -1.26
CA LEU A 374 11.22 1.71 -0.85
C LEU A 374 9.86 1.61 -0.13
N LEU A 375 9.53 2.55 0.76
CA LEU A 375 8.20 2.63 1.39
C LEU A 375 7.09 2.87 0.36
N ARG A 376 7.34 3.69 -0.67
CA ARG A 376 6.38 3.93 -1.77
C ARG A 376 6.16 2.70 -2.64
N ILE A 377 7.22 1.94 -2.90
CA ILE A 377 7.15 0.65 -3.60
C ILE A 377 6.27 -0.30 -2.78
N LEU A 378 6.57 -0.51 -1.49
CA LEU A 378 5.73 -1.35 -0.61
C LEU A 378 4.26 -0.91 -0.61
N ASN A 379 3.99 0.40 -0.52
CA ASN A 379 2.62 0.92 -0.60
C ASN A 379 1.95 0.59 -1.94
N LYS A 380 2.68 0.71 -3.06
CA LYS A 380 2.13 0.39 -4.39
C LYS A 380 1.83 -1.10 -4.54
N LEU A 381 2.70 -1.98 -4.02
CA LEU A 381 2.51 -3.42 -4.09
C LEU A 381 1.30 -3.88 -3.26
N THR A 382 1.09 -3.28 -2.07
CA THR A 382 0.12 -3.77 -1.07
C THR A 382 -1.24 -3.06 -1.10
N LYS A 383 -1.31 -1.85 -1.67
CA LYS A 383 -2.54 -1.06 -1.71
C LYS A 383 -3.68 -1.80 -2.41
N TRP A 384 -4.79 -2.01 -1.69
CA TRP A 384 -5.98 -2.74 -2.16
C TRP A 384 -5.70 -4.21 -2.55
N LYS A 385 -4.65 -4.81 -1.99
CA LYS A 385 -4.31 -6.22 -2.21
C LYS A 385 -4.26 -6.92 -0.86
N HIS A 386 -5.31 -7.67 -0.53
CA HIS A 386 -5.43 -8.36 0.75
C HIS A 386 -4.34 -9.40 0.94
N SER A 387 -4.09 -10.24 -0.07
CA SER A 387 -3.01 -11.23 -0.08
C SER A 387 -1.64 -10.61 0.24
N ARG A 388 -1.26 -9.55 -0.47
CA ARG A 388 0.03 -8.85 -0.27
C ARG A 388 0.10 -8.08 1.05
N THR A 389 -1.04 -7.59 1.56
CA THR A 389 -1.11 -6.97 2.89
C THR A 389 -0.96 -8.03 3.98
N MET A 390 -1.54 -9.22 3.79
CA MET A 390 -1.36 -10.35 4.70
C MET A 390 0.10 -10.81 4.75
N MET A 391 0.83 -10.77 3.63
CA MET A 391 2.28 -11.01 3.64
C MET A 391 3.02 -10.06 4.60
N LEU A 392 2.65 -8.77 4.65
CA LEU A 392 3.25 -7.81 5.59
C LEU A 392 2.99 -8.19 7.06
N VAL A 393 1.82 -8.75 7.34
CA VAL A 393 1.42 -9.20 8.69
C VAL A 393 2.21 -10.46 9.07
N VAL A 394 2.29 -11.43 8.16
CA VAL A 394 3.08 -12.67 8.32
C VAL A 394 4.55 -12.36 8.57
N PHE A 395 5.13 -11.42 7.83
CA PHE A 395 6.52 -10.97 8.04
C PHE A 395 6.70 -10.03 9.24
N LYS A 396 5.72 -9.92 10.14
CA LYS A 396 5.78 -9.07 11.35
C LYS A 396 6.27 -7.65 11.03
N SER A 397 5.76 -7.03 9.96
CA SER A 397 6.29 -5.74 9.50
C SER A 397 5.92 -4.56 10.42
N ALA A 398 4.86 -4.68 11.21
CA ALA A 398 4.33 -3.57 12.00
C ALA A 398 5.33 -3.00 13.04
N PRO A 399 6.06 -3.80 13.84
CA PRO A 399 7.14 -3.30 14.70
C PRO A 399 8.27 -2.60 13.93
N ILE A 400 8.73 -3.17 12.81
CA ILE A 400 9.79 -2.62 11.95
C ILE A 400 9.40 -1.22 11.43
N LEU A 401 8.17 -1.13 10.92
CA LEU A 401 7.60 0.11 10.41
C LEU A 401 7.36 1.14 11.53
N LYS A 402 6.88 0.71 12.70
CA LYS A 402 6.70 1.59 13.86
C LYS A 402 8.03 2.20 14.33
N ARG A 403 9.12 1.42 14.37
CA ARG A 403 10.46 1.92 14.71
C ARG A 403 10.90 3.04 13.75
N SER A 404 10.58 2.90 12.47
CA SER A 404 10.90 3.90 11.43
C SER A 404 10.16 5.24 11.61
N LEU A 405 9.08 5.30 12.40
CA LEU A 405 8.38 6.56 12.71
C LEU A 405 9.20 7.52 13.59
N LYS A 406 10.27 7.04 14.24
CA LYS A 406 11.21 7.89 14.99
C LYS A 406 11.85 8.97 14.09
N VAL A 407 11.96 8.70 12.78
CA VAL A 407 12.40 9.67 11.78
C VAL A 407 11.32 10.76 11.63
N LYS A 408 11.64 11.99 12.06
CA LYS A 408 10.72 13.15 12.01
C LYS A 408 10.67 13.80 10.62
N GLN A 409 10.54 12.99 9.56
CA GLN A 409 10.38 13.46 8.18
C GLN A 409 8.96 13.15 7.69
N ALA A 410 8.24 14.19 7.26
CA ALA A 410 6.79 14.11 7.03
C ALA A 410 6.37 13.09 5.95
N ILE A 411 7.10 13.03 4.83
CA ILE A 411 6.81 12.15 3.69
C ILE A 411 7.04 10.68 4.09
N MET A 412 8.14 10.40 4.77
CA MET A 412 8.49 9.08 5.27
C MET A 412 7.45 8.59 6.28
N GLN A 413 7.13 9.42 7.28
CA GLN A 413 6.07 9.11 8.26
C GLN A 413 4.73 8.83 7.57
N LEU A 414 4.35 9.62 6.56
CA LEU A 414 3.11 9.41 5.83
C LEU A 414 3.04 8.02 5.17
N TYR A 415 4.10 7.59 4.48
CA TYR A 415 4.10 6.28 3.82
C TYR A 415 4.20 5.11 4.80
N VAL A 416 4.89 5.29 5.94
CA VAL A 416 4.88 4.31 7.03
C VAL A 416 3.47 4.19 7.62
N LEU A 417 2.81 5.30 7.94
CA LEU A 417 1.46 5.29 8.52
C LEU A 417 0.43 4.70 7.57
N LYS A 418 0.57 4.88 6.26
CA LYS A 418 -0.28 4.19 5.26
C LYS A 418 -0.13 2.67 5.30
N LEU A 419 1.10 2.16 5.42
CA LEU A 419 1.35 0.72 5.55
C LEU A 419 0.85 0.15 6.87
N LEU A 420 0.96 0.91 7.96
CA LEU A 420 0.40 0.52 9.25
C LEU A 420 -1.14 0.51 9.20
N LYS A 421 -1.76 1.53 8.57
CA LYS A 421 -3.22 1.62 8.39
C LYS A 421 -3.80 0.36 7.75
N ILE A 422 -3.25 -0.10 6.62
CA ILE A 422 -3.78 -1.28 5.92
C ILE A 422 -3.60 -2.58 6.72
N GLN A 423 -2.62 -2.66 7.62
CA GLN A 423 -2.37 -3.84 8.46
C GLN A 423 -3.26 -3.88 9.71
N THR A 424 -3.71 -2.73 10.21
CA THR A 424 -4.47 -2.65 11.47
C THR A 424 -5.67 -3.58 11.57
N LYS A 425 -6.33 -3.86 10.42
CA LYS A 425 -7.50 -4.75 10.39
C LYS A 425 -7.18 -6.22 10.72
N TYR A 426 -5.91 -6.62 10.56
CA TYR A 426 -5.39 -7.96 10.81
C TYR A 426 -4.66 -8.10 12.16
N LEU A 427 -4.20 -6.99 12.76
CA LEU A 427 -3.38 -7.02 13.99
C LEU A 427 -4.21 -7.17 15.29
N GLY A 428 -5.53 -7.17 15.20
CA GLY A 428 -6.43 -7.40 16.32
C GLY A 428 -6.58 -6.25 17.31
N ARG A 429 -7.38 -6.48 18.37
CA ARG A 429 -7.77 -5.44 19.34
C ARG A 429 -6.67 -5.10 20.35
N GLN A 430 -5.91 -6.10 20.80
CA GLN A 430 -4.84 -5.89 21.78
C GLN A 430 -3.73 -4.98 21.22
N TRP A 431 -3.30 -5.23 19.99
CA TRP A 431 -2.30 -4.40 19.32
C TRP A 431 -2.76 -2.94 19.19
N ARG A 432 -4.03 -2.70 18.84
CA ARG A 432 -4.58 -1.33 18.76
C ARG A 432 -4.53 -0.60 20.10
N LYS A 433 -4.86 -1.29 21.20
CA LYS A 433 -4.79 -0.71 22.56
C LYS A 433 -3.37 -0.30 22.93
N SER A 434 -2.37 -1.17 22.68
CA SER A 434 -0.97 -0.86 22.98
C SER A 434 -0.32 0.13 22.01
N ASN A 435 -0.94 0.40 20.85
CA ASN A 435 -0.43 1.30 19.81
C ASN A 435 -1.31 2.53 19.58
N MET A 436 -1.98 3.04 20.62
CA MET A 436 -2.91 4.17 20.51
C MET A 436 -2.28 5.45 19.93
N LYS A 437 -1.00 5.71 20.23
CA LYS A 437 -0.23 6.82 19.62
C LYS A 437 -0.15 6.66 18.10
N THR A 438 0.12 5.45 17.61
CA THR A 438 0.13 5.13 16.18
C THR A 438 -1.25 5.25 15.56
N MET A 439 -2.29 4.73 16.22
CA MET A 439 -3.68 4.85 15.77
C MET A 439 -4.09 6.32 15.61
N SER A 440 -3.75 7.15 16.60
CA SER A 440 -4.01 8.60 16.57
C SER A 440 -3.25 9.28 15.43
N ALA A 441 -1.98 8.91 15.21
CA ALA A 441 -1.19 9.44 14.10
C ALA A 441 -1.75 9.04 12.73
N ILE A 442 -2.25 7.81 12.57
CA ILE A 442 -2.97 7.37 11.35
C ILE A 442 -4.22 8.24 11.17
N TYR A 443 -5.00 8.43 12.23
CA TYR A 443 -6.22 9.24 12.18
C TYR A 443 -5.95 10.70 11.75
N GLN A 444 -4.88 11.30 12.27
CA GLN A 444 -4.53 12.70 11.99
C GLN A 444 -3.85 12.92 10.63
N LYS A 445 -2.97 12.00 10.20
CA LYS A 445 -2.05 12.24 9.07
C LYS A 445 -2.40 11.48 7.79
N VAL A 446 -3.27 10.46 7.86
CA VAL A 446 -3.64 9.64 6.70
C VAL A 446 -5.09 9.94 6.31
N ARG A 447 -5.34 10.15 5.02
CA ARG A 447 -6.69 10.38 4.50
C ARG A 447 -7.60 9.17 4.77
N HIS A 448 -8.83 9.46 5.23
CA HIS A 448 -9.91 8.47 5.39
C HIS A 448 -10.92 8.54 4.25
N ARG A 449 -11.57 7.41 3.99
CA ARG A 449 -12.75 7.29 3.12
C ARG A 449 -13.97 6.98 3.98
N LEU A 450 -15.16 7.23 3.44
CA LEU A 450 -16.41 6.97 4.15
C LEU A 450 -16.58 5.50 4.54
N ASN A 451 -16.10 4.58 3.70
CA ASN A 451 -16.19 3.13 3.91
C ASN A 451 -14.90 2.55 4.54
N ASP A 452 -14.02 3.38 5.09
CA ASP A 452 -12.77 2.91 5.68
C ASP A 452 -13.05 2.25 7.06
N ASP A 453 -13.06 0.93 7.12
CA ASP A 453 -13.32 0.12 8.32
C ASP A 453 -12.04 -0.34 9.06
N TRP A 454 -10.87 0.14 8.63
CA TRP A 454 -9.54 -0.25 9.13
C TRP A 454 -9.43 -0.28 10.67
N ALA A 455 -10.14 0.60 11.37
CA ALA A 455 -10.08 0.74 12.81
C ALA A 455 -10.90 -0.31 13.59
N TYR A 456 -11.80 -1.07 12.95
CA TYR A 456 -12.70 -2.01 13.63
C TYR A 456 -12.11 -3.42 13.81
N GLY A 457 -11.15 -3.82 12.96
CA GLY A 457 -10.40 -5.08 13.10
C GLY A 457 -11.28 -6.30 12.92
N ASN A 458 -11.89 -6.38 11.74
CA ASN A 458 -12.88 -7.38 11.36
C ASN A 458 -12.25 -8.70 10.88
N ASP A 459 -10.96 -8.69 10.51
CA ASP A 459 -10.31 -9.78 9.77
C ASP A 459 -9.16 -10.43 10.58
N ILE A 460 -9.34 -10.64 11.89
CA ILE A 460 -8.28 -11.17 12.76
C ILE A 460 -7.95 -12.64 12.41
N ASP A 461 -8.98 -13.40 12.02
CA ASP A 461 -8.87 -14.82 11.68
C ASP A 461 -8.50 -15.05 10.21
N ALA A 462 -8.23 -13.99 9.46
CA ALA A 462 -7.84 -14.10 8.06
C ALA A 462 -6.46 -14.77 7.93
N ARG A 463 -6.38 -15.75 7.05
CA ARG A 463 -5.18 -16.58 6.83
C ARG A 463 -4.54 -16.24 5.49
N PRO A 464 -3.23 -16.51 5.30
CA PRO A 464 -2.52 -16.16 4.08
C PRO A 464 -3.13 -16.72 2.79
N TRP A 465 -3.70 -17.92 2.84
CA TRP A 465 -4.32 -18.60 1.69
C TRP A 465 -5.74 -18.14 1.38
N ASP A 466 -6.42 -17.41 2.28
CA ASP A 466 -7.82 -16.99 2.07
C ASP A 466 -7.95 -16.01 0.87
N PHE A 467 -6.86 -15.36 0.46
CA PHE A 467 -6.83 -14.40 -0.65
C PHE A 467 -6.08 -14.92 -1.89
N GLN A 468 -5.74 -16.21 -1.94
CA GLN A 468 -4.97 -16.78 -3.06
C GLN A 468 -5.76 -16.78 -4.36
N ALA A 469 -7.07 -17.02 -4.29
CA ALA A 469 -7.96 -17.00 -5.46
C ALA A 469 -7.96 -15.65 -6.18
N GLU A 470 -7.95 -14.53 -5.45
CA GLU A 470 -7.89 -13.18 -6.04
C GLU A 470 -6.59 -12.94 -6.82
N GLU A 471 -5.44 -13.39 -6.30
CA GLU A 471 -4.15 -13.26 -7.01
C GLU A 471 -4.06 -14.20 -8.21
N CYS A 472 -4.64 -15.41 -8.14
CA CYS A 472 -4.72 -16.34 -9.26
C CYS A 472 -5.58 -15.76 -10.40
N ALA A 473 -6.78 -15.26 -10.10
CA ALA A 473 -7.67 -14.63 -11.08
C ALA A 473 -7.02 -13.38 -11.74
N LEU A 474 -6.30 -12.59 -10.94
CA LEU A 474 -5.54 -11.46 -11.46
C LEU A 474 -4.44 -11.91 -12.42
N ARG A 475 -3.69 -12.97 -12.08
CA ARG A 475 -2.64 -13.51 -12.95
C ARG A 475 -3.21 -13.98 -14.29
N GLU A 476 -4.33 -14.71 -14.28
CA GLU A 476 -5.00 -15.15 -15.50
C GLU A 476 -5.43 -13.97 -16.38
N SER A 477 -5.96 -12.91 -15.77
CA SER A 477 -6.36 -11.69 -16.50
C SER A 477 -5.16 -11.01 -17.16
N ILE A 478 -4.02 -10.96 -16.47
CA ILE A 478 -2.78 -10.39 -16.99
C ILE A 478 -2.21 -11.23 -18.14
N GLU A 479 -2.22 -12.57 -18.01
CA GLU A 479 -1.77 -13.49 -19.05
C GLU A 479 -2.61 -13.32 -20.32
N LYS A 480 -3.94 -13.31 -20.19
CA LYS A 480 -4.85 -13.05 -21.33
C LYS A 480 -4.57 -11.71 -22.00
N PHE A 481 -4.41 -10.64 -21.22
CA PHE A 481 -4.06 -9.31 -21.72
C PHE A 481 -2.74 -9.33 -22.50
N ASN A 482 -1.68 -9.92 -21.92
CA ASN A 482 -0.37 -9.95 -22.55
C ASN A 482 -0.36 -10.82 -23.82
N SER A 483 -1.01 -11.99 -23.78
CA SER A 483 -1.13 -12.85 -24.96
C SER A 483 -1.88 -12.14 -26.07
N ARG A 484 -3.04 -11.52 -25.78
CA ARG A 484 -3.82 -10.81 -26.79
C ARG A 484 -3.06 -9.64 -27.42
N ARG A 485 -2.30 -8.89 -26.63
CA ARG A 485 -1.69 -7.63 -27.07
C ARG A 485 -0.28 -7.76 -27.63
N TYR A 486 0.52 -8.72 -27.17
CA TYR A 486 1.94 -8.82 -27.54
C TYR A 486 2.32 -10.15 -28.19
N ASP A 487 1.47 -11.18 -28.14
CA ASP A 487 1.76 -12.44 -28.82
C ASP A 487 1.48 -12.28 -30.32
N LYS A 488 2.53 -12.46 -31.12
CA LYS A 488 2.46 -12.28 -32.58
C LYS A 488 1.81 -13.48 -33.30
N ASN A 489 1.53 -14.57 -32.58
CA ASN A 489 1.09 -15.84 -33.16
C ASN A 489 -0.44 -16.06 -33.15
N GLN A 490 -1.27 -15.11 -32.68
CA GLN A 490 -2.71 -15.36 -32.57
C GLN A 490 -3.48 -15.37 -33.91
N ASN A 491 -2.90 -14.86 -35.00
CA ASN A 491 -3.62 -14.68 -36.26
C ASN A 491 -3.51 -15.85 -37.26
N THR A 492 -2.75 -16.93 -36.99
CA THR A 492 -2.70 -18.06 -37.94
C THR A 492 -3.93 -18.95 -37.89
N ASP A 493 -4.55 -19.14 -36.73
CA ASP A 493 -5.63 -20.12 -36.57
C ASP A 493 -7.03 -19.54 -36.91
N PHE A 494 -7.14 -18.21 -37.02
CA PHE A 494 -8.41 -17.49 -37.22
C PHE A 494 -8.41 -16.53 -38.42
N THR A 495 -7.36 -16.55 -39.24
CA THR A 495 -7.42 -15.89 -40.55
C THR A 495 -8.39 -16.65 -41.46
N PRO A 496 -9.22 -15.96 -42.27
CA PRO A 496 -10.06 -16.65 -43.23
C PRO A 496 -9.16 -17.49 -44.15
N VAL A 497 -9.28 -18.81 -44.05
CA VAL A 497 -8.56 -19.72 -44.94
C VAL A 497 -9.11 -19.51 -46.33
N ASP A 498 -8.25 -19.08 -47.25
CA ASP A 498 -8.61 -18.96 -48.65
C ASP A 498 -8.76 -20.36 -49.25
N ASN A 499 -9.99 -20.87 -49.23
CA ASN A 499 -10.34 -22.17 -49.79
C ASN A 499 -10.49 -22.13 -51.33
N CYS A 500 -10.22 -20.99 -51.98
CA CYS A 500 -10.34 -20.84 -53.42
C CYS A 500 -9.00 -21.08 -54.10
N LEU A 501 -8.86 -22.26 -54.73
CA LEU A 501 -7.70 -22.65 -55.55
C LEU A 501 -7.29 -21.56 -56.57
N GLN A 502 -8.27 -20.86 -57.14
CA GLN A 502 -8.02 -19.80 -58.13
C GLN A 502 -7.37 -18.54 -57.53
N SER A 503 -7.59 -18.29 -56.24
CA SER A 503 -7.02 -17.14 -55.52
C SER A 503 -5.58 -17.44 -55.12
N VAL A 504 -5.30 -18.66 -54.63
CA VAL A 504 -3.94 -19.16 -54.38
C VAL A 504 -3.09 -19.17 -55.66
N LEU A 505 -3.64 -19.67 -56.78
CA LEU A 505 -2.96 -19.66 -58.09
C LEU A 505 -2.83 -18.25 -58.71
N GLY A 506 -3.60 -17.29 -58.21
CA GLY A 506 -3.57 -15.89 -58.65
C GLY A 506 -2.60 -15.00 -57.88
N GLN A 507 -2.10 -15.46 -56.73
CA GLN A 507 -1.10 -14.72 -55.96
C GLN A 507 0.25 -14.72 -56.67
N ARG A 508 0.83 -13.53 -56.87
CA ARG A 508 2.24 -13.42 -57.28
C ARG A 508 3.12 -13.75 -56.09
N MET A 509 3.69 -14.96 -56.08
CA MET A 509 4.76 -15.30 -55.15
C MET A 509 6.07 -14.67 -55.64
N GLU A 510 6.67 -13.82 -54.80
CA GLU A 510 8.04 -13.34 -55.04
C GLU A 510 9.01 -14.47 -54.66
N LEU A 511 9.62 -15.06 -55.68
CA LEU A 511 10.64 -16.08 -55.48
C LEU A 511 11.97 -15.40 -55.13
N PRO A 512 12.80 -15.97 -54.24
CA PRO A 512 14.14 -15.46 -53.97
C PRO A 512 14.94 -15.31 -55.27
N GLU A 513 15.73 -14.23 -55.41
CA GLU A 513 16.48 -13.96 -56.66
C GLU A 513 17.36 -15.16 -57.09
N ASP A 514 17.91 -15.88 -56.11
CA ASP A 514 18.76 -17.07 -56.32
C ASP A 514 17.99 -18.30 -56.83
N PHE A 515 16.67 -18.33 -56.64
CA PHE A 515 15.82 -19.44 -57.07
C PHE A 515 15.73 -19.53 -58.59
N HIS A 516 15.81 -18.39 -59.30
CA HIS A 516 15.84 -18.38 -60.76
C HIS A 516 17.01 -19.17 -61.35
N PHE A 517 18.16 -19.18 -60.67
CA PHE A 517 19.35 -19.91 -61.11
C PHE A 517 19.33 -21.39 -60.74
N SER A 518 18.54 -21.78 -59.73
CA SER A 518 18.44 -23.16 -59.24
C SER A 518 17.12 -23.85 -59.62
N TYR A 519 16.27 -23.17 -60.39
CA TYR A 519 14.94 -23.64 -60.77
C TYR A 519 14.96 -24.98 -61.51
N GLU A 520 15.85 -25.15 -62.48
CA GLU A 520 15.96 -26.41 -63.23
C GLU A 520 16.38 -27.59 -62.33
N MET A 521 17.35 -27.37 -61.44
CA MET A 521 17.77 -28.39 -60.48
C MET A 521 16.66 -28.74 -59.49
N TRP A 522 15.86 -27.75 -59.08
CA TRP A 522 14.71 -27.98 -58.20
C TRP A 522 13.61 -28.79 -58.91
N LEU A 523 13.28 -28.46 -60.16
CA LEU A 523 12.32 -29.23 -60.97
C LEU A 523 12.74 -30.69 -61.11
N GLU A 524 14.01 -30.93 -61.42
CA GLU A 524 14.52 -32.27 -61.63
C GLU A 524 14.48 -33.10 -60.35
N ARG A 525 14.80 -32.48 -59.20
CA ARG A 525 14.87 -33.13 -57.89
C ARG A 525 13.51 -33.31 -57.20
N GLU A 526 12.65 -32.31 -57.24
CA GLU A 526 11.43 -32.28 -56.42
C GLU A 526 10.17 -32.59 -57.24
N VAL A 527 10.20 -32.40 -58.57
CA VAL A 527 9.02 -32.61 -59.42
C VAL A 527 9.17 -33.85 -60.30
N PHE A 528 10.30 -34.01 -61.01
CA PHE A 528 10.45 -35.11 -61.97
C PHE A 528 10.95 -36.41 -61.35
N SER A 529 11.84 -36.34 -60.35
CA SER A 529 12.42 -37.53 -59.72
C SER A 529 11.65 -38.05 -58.51
N GLN A 530 10.66 -37.30 -58.02
CA GLN A 530 9.76 -37.79 -56.98
C GLN A 530 8.51 -38.44 -57.59
N PRO A 531 8.18 -39.69 -57.24
CA PRO A 531 6.93 -40.31 -57.67
C PRO A 531 5.75 -39.66 -56.92
N ILE A 532 4.91 -38.93 -57.64
CA ILE A 532 3.72 -38.31 -57.07
C ILE A 532 2.74 -39.41 -56.66
N GLN A 533 2.50 -39.56 -55.35
CA GLN A 533 1.55 -40.52 -54.80
C GLN A 533 0.12 -39.95 -54.87
N TRP A 534 -0.47 -39.99 -56.06
CA TRP A 534 -1.82 -39.50 -56.33
C TRP A 534 -2.91 -40.12 -55.44
N GLU A 535 -2.65 -41.30 -54.88
CA GLU A 535 -3.57 -42.02 -54.00
C GLU A 535 -3.79 -41.33 -52.65
N GLU A 536 -2.80 -40.61 -52.12
CA GLU A 536 -2.93 -39.88 -50.84
C GLU A 536 -3.76 -38.59 -51.00
N LEU A 537 -3.76 -37.98 -52.18
CA LEU A 537 -4.54 -36.78 -52.51
C LEU A 537 -6.06 -37.01 -52.57
N LEU A 538 -6.48 -38.27 -52.70
CA LEU A 538 -7.89 -38.68 -52.73
C LEU A 538 -8.43 -39.11 -51.37
N GLN A 539 -7.57 -39.20 -50.34
CA GLN A 539 -8.00 -39.42 -48.97
C GLN A 539 -8.28 -38.06 -48.32
N THR A 540 -9.47 -37.52 -48.56
CA THR A 540 -10.02 -36.43 -47.75
C THR A 540 -10.33 -36.94 -46.35
N GLU A 541 -9.61 -36.47 -45.33
CA GLU A 541 -10.13 -36.41 -43.95
C GLU A 541 -11.26 -35.38 -43.84
#